data_AF-A0A7S2XL70-F1
#
_entry.id   AF-A0A7S2XL70-F1
#
_cell.length_a   1.000
_cell.length_b   1.000
_cell.length_c   1.000
_cell.angle_alpha   90.00
_cell.angle_beta   90.00
_cell.angle_gamma   90.00
#
_symmetry.space_group_name_H-M   'P 1'
#
loop_
_entity.id
_entity.type
_entity.pdbx_description
1 polymer ?
#
loop_
_entity_poly.entity_id
_entity_poly.type
_entity_poly.pdbx_seq_one_letter_code
_entity_poly.pdbx_strand_id
1 'polypeptide(L)'
;AFNQDLSAWDVSSVTDMQNMFQSASAFNQDLSAWDVSSVTTMSAMFHSVSVFNQTLSTWNVSSVKAMSSMFGGASAFNRDLSTWDVSSITNMQSMFGGASA
;
A
#
# COMPACT_ATOMS: atom_id res chain seq x y z
N ALA A 1 6.09 -18.53 3.35
CA ALA A 1 5.85 -17.08 3.26
C ALA A 1 4.64 -16.84 2.37
N PHE A 2 3.81 -15.83 2.65
CA PHE A 2 2.60 -15.54 1.87
C PHE A 2 2.95 -14.74 0.60
N ASN A 3 2.51 -15.21 -0.56
CA ASN A 3 2.71 -14.58 -1.87
C ASN A 3 1.75 -15.19 -2.91
N GLN A 4 0.46 -15.27 -2.56
CA GLN A 4 -0.57 -15.88 -3.42
C GLN A 4 -1.22 -14.81 -4.28
N ASP A 5 -1.58 -15.14 -5.52
CA ASP A 5 -2.29 -14.24 -6.44
C ASP A 5 -3.62 -13.75 -5.83
N LEU A 6 -3.81 -12.42 -5.80
CA LEU A 6 -5.00 -11.75 -5.29
C LEU A 6 -5.66 -10.85 -6.35
N SER A 7 -5.27 -10.97 -7.62
CA SER A 7 -5.77 -10.15 -8.72
C SER A 7 -7.30 -10.24 -8.89
N ALA A 8 -7.89 -11.38 -8.50
CA ALA A 8 -9.33 -11.63 -8.58
C ALA A 8 -10.14 -11.14 -7.36
N TRP A 9 -9.51 -10.54 -6.36
CA TRP A 9 -10.21 -10.06 -5.17
C TRP A 9 -10.98 -8.77 -5.46
N ASP A 10 -12.27 -8.76 -5.14
CA ASP A 10 -13.06 -7.54 -5.10
C ASP A 10 -12.88 -6.87 -3.73
N VAL A 11 -12.20 -5.73 -3.74
CA VAL A 11 -11.94 -4.89 -2.56
C VAL A 11 -12.67 -3.54 -2.61
N SER A 12 -13.58 -3.35 -3.57
CA SER A 12 -14.26 -2.07 -3.84
C SER A 12 -15.05 -1.51 -2.65
N SER A 13 -15.49 -2.39 -1.75
CA SER A 13 -16.24 -2.03 -0.54
C SER A 13 -15.37 -1.97 0.73
N VAL A 14 -14.08 -2.26 0.63
CA VAL A 14 -13.17 -2.25 1.78
C VAL A 14 -12.86 -0.80 2.15
N THR A 15 -13.03 -0.46 3.43
CA THR A 15 -12.77 0.88 3.96
C THR A 15 -11.50 0.97 4.81
N ASP A 16 -11.00 -0.17 5.29
CA ASP A 16 -9.81 -0.30 6.13
C ASP A 16 -8.91 -1.43 5.61
N MET A 17 -7.71 -1.06 5.18
CA MET A 17 -6.66 -1.98 4.72
C MET A 17 -5.43 -1.94 5.64
N GLN A 18 -5.58 -1.46 6.88
CA GLN A 18 -4.45 -1.38 7.82
C GLN A 18 -3.79 -2.75 8.03
N ASN A 19 -2.46 -2.76 8.04
CA ASN A 19 -1.62 -3.94 8.30
C ASN A 19 -1.87 -5.17 7.40
N MET A 20 -2.62 -5.07 6.30
CA MET A 20 -3.09 -6.22 5.52
C MET A 20 -1.97 -7.19 5.09
N PHE A 21 -0.80 -6.66 4.74
CA PHE A 21 0.38 -7.43 4.34
C PHE A 21 1.58 -7.18 5.25
N GLN A 22 1.37 -6.64 6.46
CA GLN A 22 2.46 -6.34 7.38
C GLN A 22 3.33 -7.58 7.63
N SER A 23 4.65 -7.43 7.47
CA SER A 23 5.65 -8.48 7.65
C SER A 23 5.52 -9.68 6.70
N ALA A 24 4.70 -9.60 5.66
CA ALA A 24 4.62 -10.63 4.61
C ALA A 24 5.84 -10.54 3.69
N SER A 25 7.05 -10.82 4.21
CA SER A 25 8.35 -10.52 3.59
C SER A 25 8.61 -11.07 2.19
N ALA A 26 7.78 -11.98 1.68
CA ALA A 26 7.87 -12.52 0.32
C ALA A 26 6.76 -12.02 -0.62
N PHE A 27 5.84 -11.18 -0.13
CA PHE A 27 4.69 -10.71 -0.89
C PHE A 27 5.11 -9.69 -1.94
N ASN A 28 4.82 -9.96 -3.21
CA ASN A 28 5.12 -9.08 -4.33
C ASN A 28 4.13 -9.27 -5.50
N GLN A 29 2.85 -9.51 -5.19
CA GLN A 29 1.82 -9.70 -6.20
C GLN A 29 1.31 -8.37 -6.75
N ASP A 30 0.93 -8.38 -8.03
CA ASP A 30 0.33 -7.24 -8.69
C ASP A 30 -1.07 -6.94 -8.09
N LEU A 31 -1.24 -5.71 -7.62
CA LEU A 31 -2.47 -5.19 -7.02
C LEU A 31 -3.06 -4.02 -7.82
N SER A 32 -2.56 -3.77 -9.04
CA SER A 32 -2.95 -2.62 -9.87
C SER A 32 -4.43 -2.63 -10.26
N ALA A 33 -5.07 -3.81 -10.26
CA ALA A 33 -6.49 -4.01 -10.56
C ALA A 33 -7.44 -3.74 -9.39
N TRP A 34 -6.92 -3.54 -8.16
CA TRP A 34 -7.75 -3.30 -7.00
C TRP A 34 -8.40 -1.91 -7.03
N ASP A 35 -9.72 -1.87 -6.85
CA ASP A 35 -10.44 -0.62 -6.60
C ASP A 35 -10.35 -0.27 -5.11
N VAL A 36 -9.46 0.68 -4.79
CA VAL A 36 -9.25 1.18 -3.42
C VAL A 36 -9.96 2.50 -3.14
N SER A 37 -10.88 2.93 -4.01
CA SER A 37 -11.52 4.27 -3.92
C SER A 37 -12.36 4.49 -2.65
N SER A 38 -12.85 3.41 -2.04
CA SER A 38 -13.59 3.43 -0.76
C SER A 38 -12.69 3.40 0.48
N VAL A 39 -11.39 3.16 0.31
CA VAL A 39 -10.47 2.97 1.45
C VAL A 39 -10.18 4.30 2.13
N THR A 40 -10.27 4.29 3.46
CA THR A 40 -9.99 5.45 4.31
C THR A 40 -8.71 5.30 5.13
N THR A 41 -8.24 4.07 5.35
CA THR A 41 -7.01 3.79 6.12
C THR A 41 -6.17 2.72 5.43
N MET A 42 -4.88 3.02 5.21
CA MET A 42 -3.87 2.12 4.64
C MET A 42 -2.60 2.03 5.50
N SER A 43 -2.70 2.41 6.78
CA SER A 43 -1.56 2.44 7.70
C SER A 43 -0.87 1.08 7.79
N ALA A 44 0.46 1.09 7.64
CA ALA A 44 1.34 -0.07 7.72
C ALA A 44 0.95 -1.27 6.81
N MET A 45 0.17 -1.05 5.75
CA MET A 45 -0.30 -2.10 4.84
C MET A 45 0.84 -2.96 4.27
N PHE A 46 1.95 -2.35 3.86
CA PHE A 46 3.16 -3.01 3.36
C PHE A 46 4.37 -2.83 4.29
N HIS A 47 4.13 -2.61 5.59
CA HIS A 47 5.21 -2.41 6.54
C HIS A 47 6.07 -3.68 6.68
N SER A 48 7.38 -3.54 6.55
CA SER A 48 8.36 -4.63 6.55
C SER A 48 8.14 -5.70 5.46
N VAL A 49 7.54 -5.32 4.33
CA VAL A 49 7.43 -6.17 3.12
C VAL A 49 8.63 -5.91 2.21
N SER A 50 9.78 -6.48 2.55
CA SER A 50 11.09 -6.11 2.00
C SER A 50 11.21 -6.20 0.47
N VAL A 51 10.47 -7.10 -0.16
CA VAL A 51 10.56 -7.38 -1.61
C VAL A 51 9.46 -6.71 -2.45
N PHE A 52 8.50 -6.02 -1.84
CA PHE A 52 7.37 -5.42 -2.57
C PHE A 52 7.84 -4.25 -3.44
N ASN A 53 7.56 -4.31 -4.74
CA ASN A 53 7.93 -3.26 -5.70
C ASN A 53 6.95 -3.19 -6.90
N GLN A 54 5.66 -3.47 -6.66
CA GLN A 54 4.63 -3.44 -7.70
C GLN A 54 4.08 -2.02 -7.89
N THR A 55 3.70 -1.70 -9.14
CA THR A 55 3.16 -0.40 -9.51
C THR A 55 1.77 -0.20 -8.92
N LEU A 56 1.57 0.92 -8.23
CA LEU A 56 0.29 1.30 -7.59
C LEU A 56 -0.27 2.63 -8.13
N SER A 57 0.24 3.12 -9.27
CA SER A 57 -0.14 4.42 -9.83
C SER A 57 -1.61 4.52 -10.26
N THR A 58 -2.30 3.37 -10.40
CA THR A 58 -3.73 3.26 -10.74
C THR A 58 -4.65 3.45 -9.54
N TRP A 59 -4.13 3.37 -8.31
CA TRP A 59 -4.93 3.46 -7.10
C TRP A 59 -5.49 4.88 -6.90
N ASN A 60 -6.80 4.98 -6.73
CA ASN A 60 -7.45 6.21 -6.30
C ASN A 60 -7.40 6.32 -4.77
N VAL A 61 -6.46 7.09 -4.24
CA VAL A 61 -6.27 7.28 -2.79
C VAL A 61 -6.89 8.57 -2.23
N SER A 62 -7.71 9.27 -3.02
CA SER A 62 -8.30 10.57 -2.65
C SER A 62 -9.20 10.52 -1.40
N SER A 63 -9.73 9.34 -1.06
CA SER A 63 -10.53 9.09 0.15
C SER A 63 -9.70 8.79 1.40
N VAL A 64 -8.41 8.45 1.25
CA VAL A 64 -7.55 7.97 2.34
C VAL A 64 -7.21 9.11 3.30
N LYS A 65 -7.29 8.83 4.60
CA LYS A 65 -6.96 9.76 5.69
C LYS A 65 -5.65 9.41 6.39
N ALA A 66 -5.27 8.12 6.45
CA ALA A 66 -4.07 7.67 7.13
C ALA A 66 -3.26 6.64 6.31
N MET A 67 -1.95 6.91 6.17
CA MET A 67 -0.94 6.09 5.50
C MET A 67 0.36 5.96 6.31
N SER A 68 0.28 6.08 7.65
CA SER A 68 1.47 6.01 8.49
C SER A 68 2.20 4.67 8.29
N SER A 69 3.52 4.74 8.07
CA SER A 69 4.39 3.57 7.86
C SER A 69 3.96 2.59 6.76
N MET A 70 3.13 3.02 5.79
CA MET A 70 2.57 2.14 4.75
C MET A 70 3.64 1.30 4.03
N PHE A 71 4.78 1.89 3.69
CA PHE A 71 5.95 1.23 3.08
C PHE A 71 7.17 1.23 4.01
N GLY A 72 6.98 1.45 5.31
CA GLY A 72 8.11 1.48 6.25
C GLY A 72 8.83 0.13 6.28
N GLY A 73 10.13 0.09 6.01
CA GLY A 73 10.90 -1.15 5.89
C GLY A 73 10.66 -1.96 4.61
N ALA A 74 9.88 -1.46 3.63
CA ALA A 74 9.75 -2.07 2.31
C ALA A 74 10.98 -1.69 1.45
N SER A 75 12.11 -2.35 1.70
CA SER A 75 13.43 -1.97 1.16
C SER A 75 13.49 -1.91 -0.37
N ALA A 76 12.74 -2.75 -1.09
CA ALA A 76 12.75 -2.78 -2.55
C ALA A 76 11.78 -1.80 -3.22
N PHE A 77 10.91 -1.13 -2.46
CA PHE A 77 9.85 -0.30 -3.04
C PHE A 77 10.42 0.99 -3.63
N ASN A 78 10.34 1.12 -4.96
CA ASN A 78 10.82 2.28 -5.71
C ASN A 78 9.94 2.54 -6.94
N ARG A 79 8.63 2.72 -6.73
CA ARG A 79 7.66 3.00 -7.78
C ARG A 79 7.19 4.44 -7.72
N ASP A 80 6.86 5.00 -8.88
CA ASP A 80 6.30 6.34 -8.99
C ASP A 80 4.88 6.37 -8.42
N LEU A 81 4.64 7.33 -7.52
CA LEU A 81 3.35 7.59 -6.86
C LEU A 81 2.86 9.03 -7.13
N SER A 82 3.46 9.73 -8.10
CA SER A 82 3.15 11.13 -8.43
C SER A 82 1.69 11.36 -8.87
N THR A 83 0.99 10.29 -9.26
CA THR A 83 -0.44 10.32 -9.65
C THR A 83 -1.40 10.31 -8.45
N TRP A 84 -0.92 10.03 -7.24
CA TRP A 84 -1.77 9.94 -6.06
C TRP A 84 -2.22 11.35 -5.60
N ASP A 85 -3.54 11.55 -5.53
CA ASP A 85 -4.10 12.70 -4.83
C ASP A 85 -4.02 12.47 -3.32
N VAL A 86 -3.04 13.12 -2.70
CA VAL A 86 -2.75 13.00 -1.27
C VAL A 86 -3.38 14.11 -0.42
N SER A 87 -4.20 14.98 -1.01
CA SER A 87 -4.75 16.18 -0.35
C SER A 87 -5.63 15.87 0.86
N SER A 88 -6.25 14.69 0.90
CA SER A 88 -7.11 14.21 1.99
C SER A 88 -6.35 13.64 3.18
N ILE A 89 -5.06 13.29 3.03
CA ILE A 89 -4.32 12.51 4.02
C ILE A 89 -3.85 13.42 5.15
N THR A 90 -4.16 13.03 6.39
CA THR A 90 -3.78 13.79 7.59
C THR A 90 -2.61 13.14 8.35
N ASN A 91 -2.28 11.88 8.05
CA ASN A 91 -1.16 11.17 8.66
C ASN A 91 -0.36 10.35 7.63
N MET A 92 0.89 10.77 7.39
CA MET A 92 1.90 10.04 6.61
C MET A 92 3.18 9.76 7.41
N GLN A 93 3.09 9.73 8.76
CA GLN A 93 4.26 9.54 9.62
C GLN A 93 5.03 8.29 9.16
N SER A 94 6.33 8.46 8.91
CA SER A 94 7.24 7.37 8.54
C SER A 94 6.76 6.53 7.34
N MET A 95 5.95 7.07 6.42
CA MET A 95 5.37 6.32 5.27
C MET A 95 6.43 5.48 4.53
N PHE A 96 7.65 6.02 4.37
CA PHE A 96 8.81 5.36 3.76
C PHE A 96 9.97 5.14 4.75
N GLY A 97 9.72 5.15 6.06
CA GLY A 97 10.78 5.01 7.07
C GLY A 97 11.50 3.66 6.94
N GLY A 98 12.79 3.67 6.60
CA GLY A 98 13.56 2.46 6.35
C GLY A 98 13.29 1.79 5.00
N ALA A 99 12.47 2.38 4.12
CA ALA A 99 12.50 2.06 2.70
C ALA A 99 13.79 2.65 2.11
N SER A 100 14.49 1.89 1.27
CA SER A 100 15.89 2.19 0.92
C SER A 100 16.20 2.23 -0.57
N ALA A 101 15.22 1.89 -1.44
CA ALA A 101 15.21 2.01 -2.90
C ALA A 101 16.56 2.22 -3.61
#